data_AF-A0A317JL70-F1
#
_entry.id   AF-A0A317JL70-F1
#
_cell.length_a   1.000
_cell.length_b   1.000
_cell.length_c   1.000
_cell.angle_alpha   90.00
_cell.angle_beta   90.00
_cell.angle_gamma   90.00
#
_symmetry.space_group_name_H-M   'P 1'
#
loop_
_entity.id
_entity.type
_entity.pdbx_description
1 polymer ?
#
loop_
_entity_poly.entity_id
_entity_poly.type
_entity_poly.pdbx_seq_one_letter_code
_entity_poly.pdbx_strand_id
1 'polypeptide(L)' 'MRCTKAISNLIRENKIHQLPSAIQTGSALGMILFEKSIEDLIKKGKITREDGYSFLGKAEEVNPKAS' A
#
# COMPACT_ATOMS: atom_id res chain seq x y z
N MET A 1 -11.58 13.60 -5.08
CA MET A 1 -10.50 13.24 -4.14
C MET A 1 -9.72 14.51 -3.81
N ARG A 2 -9.83 15.05 -2.59
CA ARG A 2 -9.04 16.22 -2.16
C ARG A 2 -7.75 15.73 -1.50
N CYS A 3 -6.61 16.18 -1.99
CA CYS A 3 -5.31 15.96 -1.32
C CYS A 3 -5.35 16.63 0.06
N THR A 4 -4.94 15.91 1.12
CA THR A 4 -4.89 16.49 2.47
C THR A 4 -3.78 17.52 2.58
N LYS A 5 -3.96 18.51 3.47
CA LYS A 5 -2.93 19.50 3.77
C LYS A 5 -1.61 18.85 4.20
N ALA A 6 -1.69 17.75 4.97
CA ALA A 6 -0.53 16.97 5.39
C ALA A 6 0.27 16.42 4.22
N ILE A 7 -0.36 15.73 3.27
CA ILE A 7 0.31 15.19 2.08
C ILE A 7 0.88 16.31 1.21
N SER A 8 0.14 17.40 1.02
CA SER A 8 0.62 18.57 0.26
C SER A 8 1.87 19.21 0.90
N ASN A 9 1.93 19.29 2.23
CA ASN A 9 3.11 19.78 2.94
C ASN A 9 4.30 18.83 2.76
N LEU A 10 4.09 17.52 2.94
CA LEU A 10 5.15 16.52 2.79
C LEU A 10 5.77 16.53 1.39
N ILE A 11 4.96 16.72 0.34
CA ILE A 11 5.45 16.86 -1.04
C ILE A 11 6.29 18.13 -1.19
N ARG A 12 5.81 19.28 -0.69
CA ARG A 12 6.54 20.56 -0.76
C ARG A 12 7.86 20.55 0.01
N GLU A 13 7.92 19.81 1.11
CA GLU A 13 9.11 19.68 1.96
C GLU A 13 10.04 18.54 1.54
N ASN A 14 9.77 17.88 0.40
CA ASN A 14 10.53 16.73 -0.09
C ASN A 14 10.64 15.56 0.92
N LYS A 15 9.64 15.43 1.80
CA LYS A 15 9.54 14.37 2.84
C LYS A 15 8.75 13.17 2.31
N ILE A 16 9.12 12.69 1.13
CA ILE A 16 8.40 11.63 0.39
C ILE A 16 8.34 10.33 1.22
N HIS A 17 9.38 10.03 1.99
CA HIS A 17 9.45 8.87 2.88
C HIS A 17 8.37 8.84 3.97
N GLN A 18 7.75 9.98 4.31
CA GLN A 18 6.69 10.06 5.32
C GLN A 18 5.29 9.86 4.73
N LEU A 19 5.15 9.87 3.40
CA LEU A 19 3.87 9.68 2.72
C LEU A 19 3.16 8.37 3.10
N PRO A 20 3.84 7.20 3.21
CA PRO A 20 3.20 5.97 3.65
C PRO A 20 2.49 6.13 5.00
N SER A 21 3.15 6.74 5.98
CA SER A 21 2.58 7.00 7.31
C SER A 21 1.40 7.99 7.25
N ALA A 22 1.53 9.05 6.44
CA ALA A 22 0.44 10.01 6.24
C ALA A 22 -0.79 9.39 5.54
N ILE A 23 -0.58 8.47 4.60
CA ILE A 23 -1.67 7.75 3.91
C ILE A 23 -2.32 6.75 4.87
N GLN A 24 -1.54 6.05 5.71
CA GLN A 24 -2.08 5.15 6.74
C GLN A 24 -2.98 5.89 7.74
N THR A 25 -2.52 7.04 8.25
CA THR A 25 -3.32 7.87 9.16
C THR A 25 -4.53 8.52 8.46
N GLY A 26 -4.45 8.74 7.15
CA GLY A 26 -5.55 9.20 6.31
C GLY A 26 -6.60 8.14 5.95
N SER A 27 -6.52 6.93 6.50
CA SER A 27 -7.44 5.83 6.13
C SER A 27 -8.92 6.18 6.35
N ALA A 28 -9.24 6.92 7.41
CA ALA A 28 -10.61 7.42 7.67
C ALA A 28 -11.13 8.37 6.57
N LEU A 29 -10.24 8.98 5.80
CA LEU A 29 -10.56 9.84 4.66
C LEU A 29 -10.58 9.06 3.33
N GLY A 30 -10.51 7.73 3.38
CA GLY A 30 -10.48 6.86 2.21
C GLY A 30 -9.11 6.70 1.57
N MET A 31 -8.02 7.06 2.28
CA MET A 31 -6.67 6.81 1.79
C MET A 31 -6.27 5.34 1.99
N ILE A 32 -5.60 4.77 1.00
CA ILE A 32 -5.12 3.39 1.04
C ILE A 32 -3.76 3.29 0.35
N LEU A 33 -2.86 2.51 0.93
CA LEU A 33 -1.60 2.16 0.27
C LEU A 33 -1.86 1.11 -0.81
N PHE A 34 -1.08 1.16 -1.89
CA PHE A 34 -1.16 0.16 -2.94
C PHE A 34 -0.95 -1.27 -2.40
N GLU A 35 0.07 -1.47 -1.56
CA GLU A 35 0.34 -2.75 -0.87
C GLU A 35 -0.89 -3.27 -0.11
N LYS A 36 -1.55 -2.40 0.67
CA LYS A 36 -2.74 -2.74 1.45
C LYS A 36 -3.90 -3.17 0.55
N SER A 37 -4.10 -2.44 -0.55
CA SER A 37 -5.15 -2.78 -1.52
C SER A 37 -4.90 -4.14 -2.17
N ILE A 38 -3.65 -4.46 -2.51
CA ILE A 38 -3.28 -5.76 -3.09
C ILE A 38 -3.47 -6.89 -2.06
N GLU A 39 -3.02 -6.70 -0.82
CA GLU A 39 -3.26 -7.66 0.26
C GLU A 39 -4.76 -7.94 0.48
N ASP A 40 -5.59 -6.91 0.44
CA ASP A 40 -7.04 -7.05 0.60
C ASP A 40 -7.67 -7.80 -0.58
N LEU A 41 -7.15 -7.61 -1.81
CA LEU A 41 -7.60 -8.36 -3.00
C LEU A 41 -7.19 -9.84 -2.93
N ILE A 42 -5.98 -10.14 -2.44
CA ILE A 42 -5.52 -11.51 -2.17
C ILE A 42 -6.42 -12.17 -1.12
N LYS A 43 -6.68 -11.49 0.01
CA LYS A 43 -7.56 -11.99 1.08
C LYS A 43 -8.98 -12.26 0.60
N LYS A 44 -9.49 -11.45 -0.33
CA LYS A 44 -10.80 -11.62 -0.97
C LYS A 44 -10.80 -12.70 -2.06
N GLY A 45 -9.65 -13.32 -2.35
CA GLY A 45 -9.51 -14.32 -3.42
C GLY A 45 -9.74 -13.76 -4.82
N LYS A 46 -9.59 -12.44 -5.01
CA LYS A 46 -9.78 -11.78 -6.31
C LYS A 46 -8.55 -11.90 -7.21
N ILE A 47 -7.38 -12.06 -6.60
CA ILE A 47 -6.09 -12.29 -7.27
C ILE A 47 -5.33 -13.36 -6.50
N THR A 48 -4.41 -14.04 -7.18
CA THR A 48 -3.51 -15.01 -6.55
C THR A 48 -2.44 -14.30 -5.72
N ARG A 49 -1.79 -15.02 -4.79
CA ARG A 49 -0.69 -14.44 -4.00
C ARG A 49 0.46 -14.08 -4.92
N GLU A 50 0.77 -14.98 -5.84
CA GLU A 50 1.83 -14.88 -6.84
C GLU A 50 1.65 -13.63 -7.69
N ASP A 51 0.45 -13.41 -8.23
CA ASP A 51 0.14 -12.22 -9.02
C ASP A 51 0.26 -10.96 -8.17
N GLY A 52 -0.31 -10.95 -6.96
CA GLY A 52 -0.24 -9.81 -6.06
C GLY A 52 1.20 -9.42 -5.69
N TYR A 53 2.05 -10.39 -5.34
CA TYR A 53 3.47 -10.13 -5.03
C TYR A 53 4.27 -9.69 -6.26
N SER A 54 3.94 -10.20 -7.45
CA SER A 54 4.49 -9.72 -8.72
C SER A 54 4.18 -8.23 -8.94
N PHE A 55 2.94 -7.80 -8.71
CA PHE A 55 2.55 -6.38 -8.82
C PHE A 55 3.23 -5.47 -7.79
N LEU A 56 3.57 -5.99 -6.60
CA LEU A 56 4.29 -5.23 -5.59
C LEU A 56 5.81 -5.21 -5.81
N GLY A 57 6.32 -5.89 -6.85
CA GLY A 57 7.76 -6.06 -7.05
C GLY A 57 8.43 -6.87 -5.95
N LYS A 58 7.65 -7.62 -5.15
CA LYS A 58 8.09 -8.50 -4.06
C LYS A 58 7.98 -9.97 -4.46
N ALA A 59 8.28 -10.27 -5.73
CA ALA A 59 8.11 -11.61 -6.30
C ALA A 59 8.90 -12.71 -5.57
N GLU A 60 9.93 -12.36 -4.79
CA GLU A 60 10.82 -13.32 -4.10
C GLU A 60 10.41 -13.69 -2.66
N GLU A 61 9.38 -13.08 -2.05
CA GLU A 61 8.91 -13.44 -0.70
C GLU A 61 7.79 -14.49 -0.68
N VAL A 62 7.63 -15.29 -1.75
CA VAL A 62 6.88 -16.54 -1.65
C VAL A 62 7.77 -17.56 -0.94
N ASN A 63 7.98 -17.38 0.35
CA ASN A 63 8.59 -18.40 1.20
C ASN A 63 7.54 -19.51 1.39
N PRO A 64 7.73 -20.72 0.85
CA PRO A 64 6.88 -21.83 1.15
C PRO A 64 7.26 -22.34 2.54
N LYS A 65 6.89 -21.61 3.60
CA LYS A 65 6.74 -22.25 4.91
C LYS A 65 5.40 -22.97 4.88
N ALA A 66 5.49 -24.14 4.26
CA ALA A 66 4.60 -25.26 4.48
C ALA A 66 4.40 -25.51 5.98
N SER A 67 3.22 -26.07 6.25
CA SER A 67 2.74 -26.63 7.50
C SER A 67 3.76 -27.47 8.27
#